data_AF-A0A920PQV9-F1
#
_entry.id   AF-A0A920PQV9-F1
#
_cell.length_a   1.000
_cell.length_b   1.000
_cell.length_c   1.000
_cell.angle_alpha   90.00
_cell.angle_beta   90.00
_cell.angle_gamma   90.00
#
_symmetry.space_group_name_H-M   'P 1'
#
loop_
_entity.id
_entity.type
_entity.pdbx_description
1 polymer ?
#
loop_
_entity_poly.entity_id
_entity_poly.type
_entity_poly.pdbx_seq_one_letter_code
_entity_poly.pdbx_strand_id
1 'polypeptide(L)' 'MSLLSDQGMDDVIVVVGGIIPEVDRQPLKDLGISEVFGPGTTTTSIVEFIGQSVHDRAGS' A
#
# COMPACT_ATOMS: atom_id res chain seq x y z
N MET A 1 -3.78 7.36 -8.64
CA MET A 1 -4.02 6.09 -9.35
C MET A 1 -4.07 6.21 -10.86
N SER A 2 -4.55 7.32 -11.45
CA SER A 2 -4.71 7.40 -12.92
C SER A 2 -3.45 7.02 -13.70
N LEU A 3 -2.27 7.54 -13.34
CA LEU A 3 -1.04 7.22 -14.08
C LEU A 3 -0.65 5.74 -14.07
N LEU A 4 -0.92 5.00 -12.99
CA LEU A 4 -0.61 3.57 -12.94
C LEU A 4 -1.62 2.80 -13.79
N SER A 5 -2.91 3.09 -13.63
CA SER A 5 -3.97 2.47 -14.44
C SER A 5 -3.86 2.81 -15.92
N ASP A 6 -3.48 4.04 -16.28
CA ASP A 6 -3.24 4.47 -17.66
C ASP A 6 -2.07 3.72 -18.32
N GLN A 7 -1.14 3.20 -17.51
CA GLN A 7 -0.03 2.35 -17.94
C GLN A 7 -0.34 0.85 -17.85
N GLY A 8 -1.58 0.47 -17.51
CA GLY A 8 -2.01 -0.93 -17.36
C GLY A 8 -1.40 -1.64 -16.15
N MET A 9 -0.98 -0.89 -15.13
CA MET A 9 -0.30 -1.39 -13.93
C MET A 9 -1.28 -1.62 -12.77
N ASP A 10 -2.41 -2.26 -13.04
CA ASP A 10 -3.49 -2.46 -12.05
C ASP A 10 -3.14 -3.51 -10.97
N ASP A 11 -2.08 -4.28 -11.19
CA ASP A 11 -1.51 -5.27 -10.28
C ASP A 11 -0.52 -4.68 -9.26
N VAL A 12 -0.13 -3.41 -9.43
CA VAL A 12 0.88 -2.77 -8.59
C VAL A 12 0.34 -2.42 -7.20
N ILE A 13 1.08 -2.87 -6.19
CA ILE A 13 0.84 -2.52 -4.79
C ILE A 13 1.43 -1.14 -4.52
N VAL A 14 0.62 -0.23 -4.01
CA VAL A 14 1.07 1.11 -3.60
C VAL A 14 0.97 1.22 -2.09
N VAL A 15 2.08 1.56 -1.44
CA VAL A 15 2.14 1.79 0.01
C VAL A 15 2.60 3.22 0.27
N VAL A 16 2.22 3.79 1.42
CA VAL A 16 2.63 5.13 1.84
C VAL A 16 3.31 5.04 3.20
N GLY A 17 4.38 5.81 3.39
CA GLY A 17 5.10 5.91 4.67
C GLY A 17 5.25 7.35 5.13
N GLY A 18 5.35 7.55 6.45
CA GLY A 18 5.66 8.85 7.05
C GLY A 18 4.73 9.25 8.20
N ILE A 19 4.74 10.53 8.56
CA ILE A 19 3.85 11.09 9.58
C ILE A 19 2.53 11.46 8.91
N ILE A 20 1.53 10.58 9.04
CA ILE A 20 0.22 10.71 8.39
C ILE A 20 -0.86 10.78 9.46
N PRO A 21 -1.73 11.81 9.45
CA PRO A 21 -2.84 11.91 10.39
C PRO A 21 -3.78 10.70 10.30
N GLU A 22 -4.35 10.30 11.44
CA GLU A 22 -5.27 9.15 11.49
C GLU A 22 -6.49 9.34 10.58
N VAL A 23 -6.97 10.58 10.49
CA VAL A 23 -8.11 10.98 9.64
C VAL A 23 -7.84 10.79 8.13
N ASP A 24 -6.58 10.79 7.73
CA ASP A 24 -6.18 10.67 6.32
C ASP A 24 -5.92 9.22 5.91
N ARG A 25 -5.82 8.28 6.87
CA ARG A 25 -5.52 6.87 6.57
C ARG A 25 -6.61 6.19 5.75
N GLN A 26 -7.87 6.32 6.16
CA GLN A 26 -8.98 5.69 5.45
C GLN A 26 -9.17 6.29 4.04
N PRO A 27 -9.19 7.63 3.86
CA PRO A 27 -9.19 8.23 2.54
C PRO A 27 -8.06 7.74 1.62
N LEU A 28 -6.84 7.57 2.14
CA LEU A 28 -5.73 7.03 1.36
C LEU A 28 -5.99 5.59 0.91
N LYS A 29 -6.54 4.74 1.78
CA LYS A 29 -6.91 3.36 1.42
C LYS A 29 -8.00 3.32 0.35
N ASP A 30 -9.00 4.18 0.47
CA ASP A 30 -10.09 4.30 -0.52
C ASP A 30 -9.58 4.77 -1.90
N LEU A 31 -8.49 5.54 -1.92
CA LEU A 31 -7.78 5.94 -3.14
C LEU A 31 -6.90 4.83 -3.75
N GLY A 32 -6.88 3.64 -3.15
CA GLY A 32 -6.16 2.45 -3.62
C GLY A 32 -4.78 2.22 -2.99
N ILE A 33 -4.41 3.01 -1.97
CA ILE A 33 -3.21 2.69 -1.18
C ILE A 33 -3.48 1.40 -0.39
N SER A 34 -2.61 0.42 -0.55
CA SER A 34 -2.74 -0.89 0.07
C SER A 34 -2.42 -0.86 1.56
N GLU A 35 -1.42 -0.06 1.99
CA GLU A 35 -1.14 0.16 3.41
C GLU A 35 -0.42 1.48 3.70
N VAL A 36 -0.59 1.98 4.93
CA VAL A 36 -0.01 3.23 5.43
C VAL A 36 0.88 2.96 6.66
N PHE A 37 2.19 3.10 6.48
CA PHE A 37 3.20 2.88 7.50
C PHE A 37 3.54 4.18 8.25
N GLY A 38 3.21 4.21 9.54
CA GLY A 38 3.42 5.38 10.40
C GLY A 38 4.75 5.36 11.14
N PRO A 39 5.02 6.38 11.98
CA PRO A 39 6.15 6.37 12.90
C PRO A 39 6.07 5.15 13.82
N GLY A 40 7.20 4.46 13.99
CA GLY A 40 7.28 3.26 14.83
C GLY A 40 6.90 1.95 14.12
N THR A 41 6.46 1.98 12.86
CA THR A 41 6.37 0.76 12.05
C THR A 41 7.75 0.13 11.88
N THR A 42 7.86 -1.16 12.18
CA THR A 42 9.10 -1.92 12.03
C THR A 42 9.35 -2.29 10.58
N THR A 43 10.62 -2.36 10.17
CA THR A 43 10.96 -2.84 8.82
C THR A 43 10.44 -4.26 8.57
N THR A 44 10.44 -5.11 9.61
CA THR A 44 9.91 -6.48 9.53
C THR A 44 8.45 -6.50 9.10
N SER A 45 7.58 -5.67 9.71
CA SER A 45 6.16 -5.66 9.34
C SER A 45 5.92 -5.12 7.94
N ILE A 46 6.76 -4.18 7.47
CA ILE A 46 6.72 -3.70 6.09
C ILE A 46 7.06 -4.84 5.11
N VAL A 47 8.14 -5.60 5.39
CA VAL A 47 8.56 -6.73 4.56
C VAL A 47 7.50 -7.84 4.53
N GLU A 48 6.94 -8.19 5.69
CA GLU A 48 5.87 -9.17 5.81
C GLU A 48 4.63 -8.76 5.00
N PHE A 49 4.20 -7.50 5.13
CA PHE A 49 3.07 -6.96 4.38
C PHE A 49 3.30 -7.04 2.87
N ILE A 50 4.47 -6.60 2.39
CA ILE A 50 4.78 -6.62 0.95
C ILE A 50 4.82 -8.07 0.44
N GLY A 51 5.48 -8.97 1.17
CA GLY A 51 5.57 -10.38 0.81
C GLY A 51 4.20 -11.04 0.69
N GLN A 52 3.33 -10.83 1.68
CA GLN A 52 1.96 -11.35 1.64
C GLN A 52 1.15 -10.74 0.49
N SER A 53 1.21 -9.42 0.32
CA SER A 53 0.44 -8.71 -0.71
C SER A 53 0.79 -9.13 -2.13
N VAL A 54 2.07 -9.42 -2.38
CA VAL A 54 2.54 -9.93 -3.68
C VAL A 54 2.09 -11.38 -3.87
N HIS A 55 2.17 -12.21 -2.82
CA HIS A 55 1.73 -13.60 -2.87
C HIS A 55 0.24 -13.71 -3.20
N ASP A 56 -0.61 -12.93 -2.53
CA ASP A 56 -2.06 -12.96 -2.72
C ASP A 56 -2.47 -12.58 -4.15
N ARG A 57 -1.78 -11.58 -4.73
CA ARG A 57 -2.00 -11.17 -6.13
C ARG A 57 -1.48 -12.17 -7.15
N ALA A 58 -0.35 -12.83 -6.89
CA ALA A 58 0.21 -13.84 -7.80
C ALA A 58 -0.58 -15.15 -7.82
N GLY A 59 -1.37 -15.42 -6.77
CA GLY A 59 -2.28 -16.56 -6.68
C GLY A 59 -3.68 -16.30 -7.23
N SER A 60 -3.95 -15.10 -7.76
CA SER A 60 -5.23 -14.64 -8.31
C SER A 60 -5.33 -14.81 -9.82
#